data_AF-A0A2E2ZKU9-F1
#
_entry.id   AF-A0A2E2ZKU9-F1
#
_cell.length_a   1.000
_cell.length_b   1.000
_cell.length_c   1.000
_cell.angle_alpha   90.00
_cell.angle_beta   90.00
_cell.angle_gamma   90.00
#
_symmetry.space_group_name_H-M   'P 1'
#
loop_
_entity.id
_entity.type
_entity.pdbx_description
1 polymer ?
#
loop_
_entity_poly.entity_id
_entity_poly.type
_entity_poly.pdbx_seq_one_letter_code
_entity_poly.pdbx_strand_id
1 'polypeptide(L)'
;MAEYYKTKNMFENNNSVNETSNDYANLNEGIEVVYMGNVLGGPSIGSAGKIMKIYARKALVDMGALGTWNVPYCFLTATAA
;
A
#
# COMPACT_ATOMS: atom_id res chain seq x y z
N MET A 1 -32.01 -26.14 20.10
CA MET A 1 -30.56 -26.12 20.46
C MET A 1 -29.63 -26.34 19.25
N ALA A 2 -30.01 -27.12 18.23
CA ALA A 2 -29.14 -27.43 17.09
C ALA A 2 -29.01 -26.31 16.03
N GLU A 3 -29.99 -25.42 15.90
CA GLU A 3 -29.95 -24.36 14.88
C GLU A 3 -28.99 -23.21 15.22
N TYR A 4 -28.71 -22.97 16.51
CA TYR A 4 -27.81 -21.91 16.97
C TYR A 4 -26.36 -22.15 16.52
N TYR A 5 -25.90 -23.40 16.53
CA TYR A 5 -24.54 -23.73 16.09
C TYR A 5 -24.40 -23.74 14.57
N LYS A 6 -25.49 -23.98 13.83
CA LYS A 6 -25.49 -23.92 12.36
C LYS A 6 -25.34 -22.48 11.87
N THR A 7 -26.04 -21.53 12.49
CA THR A 7 -25.95 -20.11 12.13
C THR A 7 -24.65 -19.46 12.58
N LYS A 8 -24.10 -19.85 13.74
CA LYS A 8 -22.78 -19.37 14.19
C LYS A 8 -21.66 -19.79 13.23
N ASN A 9 -21.68 -21.03 12.75
CA ASN A 9 -20.71 -21.54 11.76
C ASN A 9 -20.87 -20.95 10.35
N MET A 10 -21.99 -20.31 10.02
CA MET A 10 -22.18 -19.58 8.76
C MET A 10 -21.76 -18.10 8.87
N PHE A 11 -21.88 -17.50 10.06
CA PHE A 11 -21.43 -16.12 10.30
C PHE A 11 -19.91 -16.02 10.43
N GLU A 12 -19.26 -17.04 11.01
CA GLU A 12 -17.80 -17.12 11.12
C GLU A 12 -17.10 -17.54 9.80
N ASN A 13 -17.84 -17.97 8.77
CA ASN A 13 -17.26 -18.44 7.49
C ASN A 13 -17.31 -17.41 6.34
N ASN A 14 -17.82 -16.19 6.60
CA ASN A 14 -17.77 -15.09 5.63
C ASN A 14 -16.75 -14.02 5.98
N ASN A 15 -15.94 -14.27 7.01
CA ASN A 15 -14.65 -13.61 7.16
C ASN A 15 -13.60 -14.59 6.65
N SER A 16 -13.64 -14.91 5.34
CA SER A 16 -12.36 -15.09 4.65
C SER A 16 -11.61 -13.85 5.03
N VAL A 17 -10.53 -14.04 5.80
CA VAL A 17 -9.63 -12.98 6.19
C VAL A 17 -9.31 -12.29 4.87
N ASN A 18 -9.97 -11.18 4.57
CA ASN A 18 -9.36 -10.18 3.76
C ASN A 18 -8.29 -9.72 4.71
N GLU A 19 -7.19 -10.47 4.69
CA GLU A 19 -5.90 -10.05 5.16
C GLU A 19 -5.88 -8.63 4.64
N THR A 20 -5.99 -7.66 5.55
CA THR A 20 -5.84 -6.27 5.19
C THR A 20 -4.48 -6.30 4.55
N SER A 21 -4.48 -6.36 3.21
CA SER A 21 -3.29 -6.59 2.42
C SER A 21 -2.33 -5.62 3.04
N ASN A 22 -1.25 -6.16 3.60
CA ASN A 22 -0.27 -5.30 4.19
C ASN A 22 0.23 -4.53 2.97
N ASP A 23 -0.36 -3.38 2.66
CA ASP A 23 -0.18 -2.68 1.38
C ASP A 23 1.26 -2.17 1.29
N TYR A 24 1.99 -2.25 2.42
CA TYR A 24 3.42 -2.10 2.58
C TYR A 24 4.23 -3.34 2.17
N ALA A 25 3.69 -4.56 2.27
CA ALA A 25 4.39 -5.83 2.04
C ALA A 25 4.67 -6.11 0.56
N ASN A 26 4.01 -5.41 -0.36
CA ASN A 26 4.21 -5.58 -1.81
C ASN A 26 5.04 -4.45 -2.44
N LEU A 27 5.65 -3.56 -1.63
CA LEU A 27 6.52 -2.50 -2.12
C LEU A 27 7.90 -3.06 -2.48
N ASN A 28 8.06 -3.44 -3.75
CA ASN A 28 9.31 -3.94 -4.32
C ASN A 28 9.85 -2.97 -5.38
N GLU A 29 11.14 -3.13 -5.71
CA GLU A 29 11.73 -2.42 -6.85
C GLU A 29 10.96 -2.74 -8.14
N GLY A 30 10.73 -1.71 -8.95
CA GLY A 30 10.01 -1.82 -10.20
C GLY A 30 8.49 -1.67 -10.10
N ILE A 31 7.90 -1.62 -8.90
CA ILE A 31 6.46 -1.44 -8.71
C ILE A 31 6.08 0.04 -8.81
N GLU A 32 4.91 0.29 -9.40
CA GLU A 32 4.28 1.61 -9.42
C GLU A 32 3.57 1.90 -8.10
N VAL A 33 3.76 3.12 -7.63
CA VAL A 33 3.24 3.62 -6.36
C VAL A 33 2.67 5.00 -6.55
N VAL A 34 1.76 5.37 -5.66
CA VAL A 34 1.23 6.73 -5.58
C VAL A 34 1.76 7.38 -4.30
N TYR A 35 2.11 8.67 -4.38
CA TYR A 35 2.49 9.49 -3.23
C TYR A 35 1.27 10.14 -2.59
N MET A 36 1.07 9.98 -1.28
CA MET A 36 -0.05 10.59 -0.53
C MET A 36 0.40 11.50 0.62
N GLY A 37 1.68 11.85 0.68
CA GLY A 37 2.18 12.75 1.72
C GLY A 37 1.77 14.20 1.48
N ASN A 38 1.26 14.89 2.50
CA ASN A 38 1.00 16.33 2.45
C ASN A 38 2.11 17.09 3.18
N VAL A 39 3.26 17.27 2.53
CA VAL A 39 4.46 17.89 3.12
C VAL A 39 4.99 18.99 2.21
N LEU A 40 5.29 20.16 2.78
CA LEU A 40 5.89 21.27 2.06
C LEU A 40 7.23 20.88 1.43
N GLY A 41 7.40 21.19 0.14
CA GLY A 41 8.60 20.86 -0.61
C GLY A 41 8.70 19.38 -1.01
N GLY A 42 7.66 18.58 -0.77
CA GLY A 42 7.54 17.23 -1.30
C GLY A 42 6.88 17.20 -2.69
N PRO A 43 6.74 16.00 -3.28
CA PRO A 43 5.96 15.80 -4.49
C PRO A 43 4.49 16.21 -4.32
N SER A 44 3.79 16.43 -5.43
CA SER A 44 2.33 16.62 -5.40
C SER A 44 1.63 15.35 -4.89
N ILE A 45 0.65 15.51 -3.99
CA ILE A 45 -0.23 14.42 -3.56
C ILE A 45 -0.93 13.82 -4.79
N GLY A 46 -1.00 12.49 -4.86
CA GLY A 46 -1.57 11.74 -5.97
C GLY A 46 -0.59 11.47 -7.11
N SER A 47 0.66 11.95 -7.02
CA SER A 47 1.66 11.69 -8.07
C SER A 47 2.04 10.21 -8.09
N ALA A 48 1.99 9.61 -9.27
CA ALA A 48 2.50 8.27 -9.50
C ALA A 48 4.02 8.28 -9.68
N GLY A 49 4.66 7.17 -9.31
CA GLY A 49 6.07 6.95 -9.55
C GLY A 49 6.43 5.48 -9.47
N LYS A 50 7.67 5.16 -9.84
CA LYS A 50 8.19 3.79 -9.83
C LYS A 50 9.27 3.66 -8.78
N ILE A 51 9.19 2.63 -7.95
CA ILE A 51 10.25 2.33 -6.98
C ILE A 51 11.51 1.92 -7.76
N MET A 52 12.59 2.67 -7.58
CA MET A 52 13.91 2.32 -8.11
C MET A 52 14.78 1.57 -7.11
N LYS A 53 14.62 1.86 -5.81
CA LYS A 53 15.41 1.22 -4.75
C LYS A 53 14.66 1.17 -3.43
N ILE A 54 14.78 0.07 -2.71
CA ILE A 54 14.22 -0.13 -1.37
C ILE A 54 15.29 0.13 -0.29
N TYR A 55 14.89 0.81 0.79
CA TYR A 55 15.67 0.94 2.02
C TYR A 55 14.83 0.50 3.21
N ALA A 56 15.44 0.34 4.39
CA ALA A 56 14.71 -0.17 5.57
C ALA A 56 13.45 0.62 5.98
N ARG A 57 13.32 1.92 5.66
CA ARG A 57 12.19 2.77 6.08
C ARG A 57 11.63 3.69 4.98
N LYS A 58 12.16 3.60 3.77
CA LYS A 58 11.82 4.50 2.65
C LYS A 58 12.21 3.86 1.33
N ALA A 59 11.64 4.34 0.24
CA ALA A 59 12.05 4.00 -1.11
C ALA A 59 12.65 5.20 -1.83
N LEU A 60 13.54 4.92 -2.78
CA LEU A 60 13.85 5.85 -3.86
C LEU A 60 12.80 5.65 -4.94
N VAL A 61 12.03 6.69 -5.25
CA VAL A 61 10.93 6.64 -6.20
C VAL A 61 11.22 7.64 -7.32
N ASP A 62 11.20 7.16 -8.56
CA ASP A 62 11.23 8.03 -9.73
C ASP A 62 9.79 8.45 -10.07
N MET A 63 9.51 9.76 -10.00
CA MET A 63 8.22 10.35 -10.33
C MET A 63 8.23 11.08 -11.68
N GLY A 64 9.18 10.74 -12.56
CA GLY A 64 9.30 11.31 -13.89
C GLY A 64 9.67 12.79 -13.86
N ALA A 65 8.81 13.65 -14.40
CA ALA A 65 9.07 15.10 -14.47
C ALA A 65 9.17 15.78 -13.10
N LEU A 66 8.60 15.19 -12.06
CA LEU A 66 8.75 15.65 -10.67
C LEU A 66 10.11 15.28 -10.06
N GLY A 67 10.89 14.46 -10.76
CA GLY A 67 12.20 14.00 -10.35
C GLY A 67 12.18 12.76 -9.46
N THR A 68 13.33 12.42 -8.92
CA THR A 68 13.54 11.27 -8.05
C THR A 68 13.53 11.67 -6.58
N TRP A 69 12.73 10.98 -5.77
CA TRP A 69 12.49 11.33 -4.37
C TRP A 69 12.83 10.19 -3.41
N ASN A 70 13.32 10.55 -2.22
CA ASN A 70 13.42 9.64 -1.09
C ASN A 70 12.12 9.71 -0.28
N VAL A 71 11.27 8.70 -0.38
CA VAL A 71 9.91 8.75 0.18
C VAL A 71 9.74 7.71 1.30
N PRO A 72 9.43 8.14 2.54
CA PRO A 72 9.02 7.24 3.61
C PRO A 72 7.80 6.39 3.22
N TYR A 73 7.79 5.12 3.62
CA TYR A 73 6.70 4.20 3.23
C TYR A 73 5.32 4.64 3.68
N CYS A 74 5.21 5.38 4.78
CA CYS A 74 3.94 5.93 5.26
C CYS A 74 3.29 6.95 4.30
N PHE A 75 4.00 7.40 3.26
CA PHE A 75 3.47 8.27 2.22
C PHE A 75 3.27 7.56 0.88
N LEU A 76 3.46 6.24 0.81
CA LEU A 76 3.31 5.46 -0.42
C LEU A 76 2.17 4.45 -0.29
N THR A 77 1.41 4.31 -1.37
CA THR A 77 0.50 3.18 -1.58
C THR A 77 0.92 2.46 -2.85
N ALA A 78 0.85 1.13 -2.84
CA ALA A 78 0.89 0.38 -4.08
C ALA A 78 -0.31 0.79 -4.94
N THR A 79 -0.09 0.97 -6.25
CA THR A 79 -1.23 1.01 -7.18
C THR A 79 -1.73 -0.42 -7.34
N ALA A 80 -3.02 -0.65 -7.11
CA ALA A 80 -3.62 -1.95 -7.40
C ALA A 80 -3.55 -2.19 -8.91
N ALA A 81 -3.10 -3.40 -9.30
CA ALA A 81 -3.10 -3.86 -10.68
C ALA A 81 -4.53 -4.15 -11.16
#